data_AF-A0A5Q3QBS0-F1
#
_entry.id   AF-A0A5Q3QBS0-F1
#
_cell.length_a   1.000
_cell.length_b   1.000
_cell.length_c   1.000
_cell.angle_alpha   90.00
_cell.angle_beta   90.00
_cell.angle_gamma   90.00
#
_symmetry.space_group_name_H-M   'P 1'
#
loop_
_entity.id
_entity.type
_entity.pdbx_description
1 polymer ?
#
loop_
_entity_poly.entity_id
_entity_poly.type
_entity_poly.pdbx_seq_one_letter_code
_entity_poly.pdbx_strand_id
1 'polypeptide(L)'
;MPDGIGVHTDEMRSHAGRLDGVADRINTAADAAAQASMDGEAYGILCSPILVPLIGTVESAGQAAIVAANTAVSATAQGITDMADGYDELEKILGETFAAIERELGNH
;
A
#
# COMPACT_ATOMS: atom_id res chain seq x y z
N MET A 1 -26.87 -5.77 -21.59
CA MET A 1 -25.92 -6.82 -21.16
C MET A 1 -25.99 -6.87 -19.65
N PRO A 2 -26.06 -8.04 -18.99
CA PRO A 2 -26.03 -8.07 -17.54
C PRO A 2 -24.69 -7.49 -17.08
N ASP A 3 -24.71 -6.67 -16.03
CA ASP A 3 -23.56 -5.90 -15.56
C ASP A 3 -22.44 -6.83 -15.01
N GLY A 4 -21.67 -7.45 -15.89
CA GLY A 4 -20.43 -8.19 -15.59
C GLY A 4 -20.49 -9.09 -14.35
N ILE A 5 -19.37 -9.21 -13.64
CA ILE A 5 -19.28 -9.89 -12.34
C ILE A 5 -19.74 -8.95 -11.19
N GLY A 6 -20.22 -7.74 -11.49
CA GLY A 6 -20.70 -6.78 -10.50
C GLY A 6 -19.62 -6.18 -9.59
N VAL A 7 -18.35 -6.22 -10.01
CA VAL A 7 -17.22 -5.66 -9.25
C VAL A 7 -16.74 -4.36 -9.90
N HIS A 8 -16.59 -3.31 -9.09
CA HIS A 8 -16.08 -2.01 -9.55
C HIS A 8 -14.55 -1.98 -9.46
N THR A 9 -13.87 -2.60 -10.42
CA THR A 9 -12.40 -2.68 -10.46
C THR A 9 -11.73 -1.30 -10.57
N ASP A 10 -12.39 -0.33 -11.19
CA ASP A 10 -11.96 1.08 -11.20
C ASP A 10 -11.93 1.71 -9.80
N GLU A 11 -12.95 1.44 -8.97
CA GLU A 11 -12.99 1.93 -7.59
C GLU A 11 -11.91 1.27 -6.73
N MET A 12 -11.65 -0.01 -6.96
CA MET A 12 -10.55 -0.74 -6.32
C MET A 12 -9.20 -0.11 -6.65
N ARG A 13 -8.92 0.16 -7.93
CA ARG A 13 -7.68 0.84 -8.37
C ARG A 13 -7.58 2.26 -7.80
N SER A 14 -8.69 3.00 -7.75
CA SER A 14 -8.74 4.30 -7.09
C SER A 14 -8.38 4.20 -5.61
N HIS A 15 -8.90 3.19 -4.90
CA HIS A 15 -8.55 2.97 -3.51
C HIS A 15 -7.08 2.59 -3.32
N ALA A 16 -6.54 1.70 -4.17
CA ALA A 16 -5.11 1.35 -4.15
C ALA A 16 -4.23 2.60 -4.31
N GLY A 17 -4.55 3.48 -5.27
CA GLY A 17 -3.81 4.75 -5.44
C GLY A 17 -3.90 5.68 -4.22
N ARG A 18 -5.02 5.65 -3.47
CA ARG A 18 -5.12 6.38 -2.19
C ARG A 18 -4.20 5.79 -1.12
N LEU A 19 -4.00 4.47 -1.11
CA LEU A 19 -3.07 3.81 -0.18
C LEU A 19 -1.62 4.12 -0.54
N ASP A 20 -1.27 4.20 -1.82
CA ASP A 20 0.05 4.66 -2.25
C ASP A 20 0.34 6.08 -1.74
N GLY A 21 -0.63 6.99 -1.84
CA GLY A 21 -0.51 8.33 -1.27
C GLY A 21 -0.37 8.34 0.27
N VAL A 22 -0.84 7.31 0.98
CA VAL A 22 -0.59 7.14 2.42
C VAL A 22 0.84 6.65 2.66
N ALA A 23 1.34 5.71 1.87
CA ALA A 23 2.71 5.23 1.94
C ALA A 23 3.72 6.38 1.73
N ASP A 24 3.50 7.24 0.75
CA ASP A 24 4.33 8.43 0.50
C ASP A 24 4.38 9.39 1.70
N ARG A 25 3.24 9.56 2.39
CA ARG A 25 3.17 10.39 3.60
C ARG A 25 3.90 9.75 4.77
N ILE A 26 3.88 8.43 4.89
CA ILE A 26 4.64 7.67 5.90
C ILE A 26 6.14 7.87 5.65
N ASN A 27 6.60 7.77 4.40
CA ASN A 27 8.01 8.03 4.05
C ASN A 27 8.42 9.48 4.36
N THR A 28 7.58 10.45 4.00
CA THR A 28 7.82 11.87 4.33
C THR A 28 7.95 12.09 5.84
N ALA A 29 7.11 11.43 6.65
CA ALA A 29 7.20 11.49 8.10
C ALA A 29 8.48 10.81 8.63
N ALA A 30 8.91 9.71 8.01
CA ALA A 30 10.16 9.04 8.32
C ALA A 30 11.36 9.97 8.12
N ASP A 31 11.42 10.64 6.97
CA ASP A 31 12.50 11.56 6.62
C ASP A 31 12.53 12.75 7.57
N ALA A 32 11.35 13.30 7.91
CA ALA A 32 11.24 14.37 8.89
C ALA A 32 11.70 13.93 10.30
N ALA A 33 11.36 12.71 10.72
CA ALA A 33 11.80 12.16 12.00
C ALA A 33 13.33 11.96 12.03
N ALA A 34 13.92 11.48 10.93
CA ALA A 34 15.37 11.33 10.81
C ALA A 34 16.11 12.69 10.88
N GLN A 35 15.52 13.75 10.30
CA GLN A 35 16.06 15.10 10.40
C GLN A 35 15.90 15.72 11.80
N ALA A 36 14.87 15.31 12.54
CA ALA A 36 14.60 15.79 13.89
C ALA A 36 15.37 15.05 15.00
N SER A 37 16.06 13.96 14.67
CA SER A 37 16.95 13.27 15.62
C SER A 37 18.01 14.26 16.10
N MET A 38 17.89 14.65 17.37
CA MET A 38 18.70 15.70 17.97
C MET A 38 20.09 15.13 18.26
N ASP A 39 21.12 15.76 17.70
CA ASP A 39 22.51 15.45 18.06
C ASP A 39 22.68 15.51 19.58
N GLY A 40 23.42 14.56 20.15
CA GLY A 40 23.57 14.39 21.60
C GLY A 40 24.07 15.66 22.33
N GLU A 41 24.63 16.62 21.61
CA GLU A 41 25.04 17.94 22.11
C GLU A 41 23.86 18.83 22.53
N ALA A 42 22.67 18.66 21.96
CA ALA A 42 21.48 19.45 22.30
C ALA A 42 20.95 19.17 23.72
N TYR A 43 21.22 17.97 24.25
CA TYR A 43 20.88 17.60 25.63
C TYR A 43 21.92 18.10 26.66
N GLY A 44 23.06 18.61 26.19
CA GLY A 44 24.17 19.07 27.03
C GLY A 44 24.93 17.93 27.71
N ILE A 45 26.25 18.13 27.88
CA ILE A 45 27.23 17.12 28.38
C ILE A 45 26.78 16.36 29.64
N LEU A 46 25.99 17.00 30.52
CA LEU A 46 25.53 16.40 31.77
C LEU A 46 24.36 15.42 31.59
N CYS A 47 23.47 15.66 30.63
CA CYS A 47 22.27 14.82 30.41
C CYS A 47 22.45 13.82 29.27
N SER A 48 23.37 14.08 28.32
CA SER A 48 23.69 13.19 27.21
C SER A 48 24.02 11.74 27.62
N PRO A 49 24.83 11.45 28.67
CA PRO A 49 25.22 10.06 28.96
C PRO A 49 24.07 9.16 29.42
N ILE A 50 22.97 9.74 29.93
CA ILE A 50 21.79 8.98 30.37
C ILE A 50 20.70 8.99 29.29
N LEU A 51 20.47 10.12 28.63
CA LEU A 51 19.34 10.29 27.71
C LEU A 51 19.63 9.76 26.30
N VAL A 52 20.84 9.93 25.77
CA VAL A 52 21.17 9.53 24.38
C VAL A 52 20.98 8.03 24.15
N PRO A 53 21.44 7.13 25.04
CA PRO A 53 21.22 5.69 24.84
C PRO A 53 19.73 5.29 24.88
N LEU A 54 18.94 5.93 25.74
CA LEU A 54 17.50 5.67 25.86
C LEU A 54 16.74 6.18 24.63
N ILE A 55 17.10 7.36 24.12
CA ILE A 55 16.46 7.94 22.94
C ILE A 55 16.80 7.12 21.70
N GLY A 56 18.05 6.68 21.53
CA GLY A 56 18.44 5.87 20.37
C GLY A 56 17.68 4.53 20.25
N THR A 57 17.31 3.89 21.37
CA THR A 57 16.46 2.68 21.31
C THR A 57 15.02 2.99 20.91
N VAL A 58 14.47 4.12 21.35
CA VAL A 58 13.13 4.56 20.96
C VAL A 58 13.11 4.99 19.48
N GLU A 59 14.12 5.73 19.03
CA GLU A 59 14.27 6.15 17.63
C GLU A 59 14.37 4.95 16.69
N SER A 60 15.21 3.96 17.01
CA SER A 60 15.33 2.74 16.20
C SER A 60 14.04 1.92 16.16
N ALA A 61 13.35 1.78 17.29
CA ALA A 61 12.04 1.12 17.33
C ALA A 61 10.98 1.89 16.52
N GLY A 62 10.97 3.21 16.59
CA GLY A 62 10.11 4.07 15.80
C GLY A 62 10.37 3.94 14.30
N GLN A 63 11.64 3.96 13.88
CA GLN A 63 12.02 3.76 12.49
C GLN A 63 11.59 2.39 11.97
N ALA A 64 11.78 1.33 12.76
CA ALA A 64 11.32 -0.01 12.38
C ALA A 64 9.79 -0.07 12.22
N ALA A 65 9.03 0.57 13.11
CA ALA A 65 7.58 0.63 13.02
C ALA A 65 7.10 1.39 11.78
N ILE A 66 7.75 2.51 11.45
CA ILE A 66 7.45 3.29 10.24
C ILE A 66 7.70 2.47 8.98
N VAL A 67 8.83 1.77 8.90
CA VAL A 67 9.14 0.89 7.76
C VAL A 67 8.10 -0.23 7.64
N ALA A 68 7.76 -0.88 8.75
CA ALA A 68 6.74 -1.93 8.75
C ALA A 68 5.37 -1.42 8.30
N ALA A 69 4.98 -0.23 8.74
CA ALA A 69 3.73 0.41 8.32
C ALA A 69 3.74 0.71 6.81
N ASN A 70 4.84 1.27 6.28
CA ASN A 70 4.97 1.52 4.84
C ASN A 70 4.86 0.22 4.03
N THR A 71 5.59 -0.82 4.42
CA THR A 71 5.52 -2.15 3.76
C THR A 71 4.10 -2.72 3.78
N ALA A 72 3.41 -2.66 4.91
CA ALA A 72 2.05 -3.19 5.04
C ALA A 72 1.05 -2.44 4.16
N VAL A 73 1.14 -1.10 4.11
CA VAL A 73 0.26 -0.27 3.27
C VAL A 73 0.52 -0.54 1.78
N SER A 74 1.78 -0.54 1.34
CA SER A 74 2.13 -0.84 -0.05
C SER A 74 1.72 -2.25 -0.47
N ALA A 75 1.91 -3.25 0.39
CA ALA A 75 1.45 -4.62 0.12
C ALA A 75 -0.07 -4.70 -0.01
N THR A 76 -0.81 -3.91 0.77
CA THR A 76 -2.27 -3.83 0.68
C THR A 76 -2.70 -3.18 -0.64
N ALA A 77 -2.06 -2.07 -1.03
CA ALA A 77 -2.32 -1.39 -2.30
C ALA A 77 -2.09 -2.32 -3.50
N GLN A 78 -0.97 -3.06 -3.48
CA GLN A 78 -0.66 -4.06 -4.50
C GLN A 78 -1.70 -5.17 -4.53
N GLY A 79 -2.07 -5.74 -3.37
CA GLY A 79 -3.07 -6.80 -3.30
C GLY A 79 -4.44 -6.38 -3.84
N ILE A 80 -4.86 -5.13 -3.62
CA ILE A 80 -6.11 -4.60 -4.20
C ILE A 80 -5.99 -4.48 -5.73
N THR A 81 -4.85 -4.03 -6.23
CA THR A 81 -4.59 -3.95 -7.67
C THR A 81 -4.61 -5.35 -8.31
N ASP A 82 -3.95 -6.32 -7.69
CA ASP A 82 -3.92 -7.71 -8.17
C ASP A 82 -5.31 -8.34 -8.18
N MET A 83 -6.15 -8.02 -7.18
CA MET A 83 -7.55 -8.48 -7.17
C MET A 83 -8.37 -7.84 -8.31
N ALA A 84 -8.18 -6.55 -8.57
CA ALA A 84 -8.85 -5.86 -9.67
C ALA A 84 -8.46 -6.49 -11.02
N ASP A 85 -7.16 -6.75 -11.24
CA ASP A 85 -6.66 -7.45 -12.43
C ASP A 85 -7.29 -8.84 -12.57
N GLY A 86 -7.42 -9.57 -11.46
CA GLY A 86 -8.07 -10.89 -11.45
C GLY A 86 -9.55 -10.85 -11.84
N TYR A 87 -10.30 -9.84 -11.41
CA TYR A 87 -11.69 -9.67 -11.81
C TYR A 87 -11.84 -9.31 -13.29
N ASP A 88 -11.00 -8.38 -13.79
CA ASP A 88 -11.01 -7.98 -15.20
C ASP A 88 -10.71 -9.19 -16.12
N GLU A 89 -9.74 -10.04 -15.73
CA GLU A 89 -9.41 -11.25 -16.49
C GLU A 89 -10.55 -12.29 -16.46
N LEU A 90 -11.17 -12.50 -15.30
CA LEU A 90 -12.33 -13.41 -15.19
C LEU A 90 -13.49 -12.93 -16.07
N GLU A 91 -13.78 -11.63 -16.07
CA GLU A 91 -14.83 -11.05 -16.91
C GLU A 91 -14.54 -11.27 -18.40
N LYS A 92 -13.30 -11.04 -18.82
CA LYS A 92 -12.87 -11.30 -20.19
C LYS A 92 -13.05 -12.77 -20.59
N ILE A 93 -12.58 -13.72 -19.77
CA ILE A 93 -12.71 -15.16 -20.04
C ILE A 93 -14.17 -15.57 -20.16
N LEU A 94 -15.03 -15.11 -19.24
CA LEU A 94 -16.46 -15.40 -19.26
C LEU A 94 -17.12 -14.80 -20.50
N GLY A 95 -16.80 -13.54 -20.84
CA GLY A 95 -17.29 -12.87 -22.03
C GLY A 95 -16.93 -13.59 -23.32
N GLU A 96 -15.67 -14.01 -23.46
CA GLU A 96 -15.19 -14.81 -24.61
C GLU A 96 -15.91 -16.15 -24.71
N THR A 97 -16.11 -16.82 -23.57
CA THR A 97 -16.81 -18.12 -23.50
C THR A 97 -18.26 -17.99 -23.91
N PHE A 98 -19.00 -17.01 -23.39
CA PHE A 98 -20.39 -16.77 -23.75
C PHE A 98 -20.54 -16.39 -25.22
N ALA A 99 -19.67 -15.52 -25.75
CA ALA A 99 -19.68 -15.14 -27.16
C ALA A 99 -19.36 -16.32 -28.09
N ALA A 100 -18.55 -17.27 -27.65
CA ALA A 100 -18.30 -18.51 -28.39
C ALA A 100 -19.55 -19.40 -28.45
N ILE A 101 -20.22 -19.61 -27.31
CA ILE A 101 -21.45 -20.41 -27.22
C ILE A 101 -22.57 -19.79 -28.07
N GLU A 102 -22.75 -18.47 -28.01
CA GLU A 102 -23.76 -17.76 -28.81
C GLU A 102 -23.53 -17.95 -30.32
N ARG A 103 -22.26 -17.93 -30.75
CA ARG A 103 -21.88 -18.16 -32.15
C ARG A 103 -22.13 -19.59 -32.60
N GLU A 104 -21.94 -20.56 -31.72
CA GLU A 104 -22.18 -21.97 -32.00
C GLU A 104 -23.68 -22.27 -32.07
N LEU A 105 -24.48 -21.67 -31.18
CA LEU A 105 -25.95 -21.80 -31.19
C LEU A 105 -26.62 -21.02 -32.33
N GLY A 106 -26.08 -19.88 -32.74
CA GLY A 106 -26.63 -19.04 -33.83
C GLY A 106 -26.33 -19.54 -35.25
N ASN A 107 -25.50 -20.58 -35.39
CA ASN A 107 -25.17 -21.23 -36.66
C ASN A 107 -26.04 -22.48 -36.96
N HIS A 108 -27.11 -22.70 -36.18
CA HIS A 108 -28.16 -23.70 -36.41
C HIS A 108 -29.53 -23.03 -36.56
#